data_AF-A0A7W4HT72-F1
#
_entry.id   AF-A0A7W4HT72-F1
#
_cell.length_a   1.000
_cell.length_b   1.000
_cell.length_c   1.000
_cell.angle_alpha   90.00
_cell.angle_beta   90.00
_cell.angle_gamma   90.00
#
_symmetry.space_group_name_H-M   'P 1'
#
loop_
_entity.id
_entity.type
_entity.pdbx_description
1 polymer ?
#
loop_
_entity_poly.entity_id
_entity_poly.type
_entity_poly.pdbx_seq_one_letter_code
_entity_poly.pdbx_strand_id
1 'polypeptide(L)'
;TNQDTAALGIANIASALFHGYTVSASPPRSQLADSLGMRSQLSGIAASLAMMVLIIFGGTLLHYVPLAALAAIVCTAGLRLIRFRELHYLWAVHHEEFMIALVALACTVLFGVQLGILVAVAASLMERLRRQYHPDDAVLLRDGELSSWAADRVKDKIDSLPKDTLVYAFGESLFFENINYFAERLRRAIHRAKHPVTYVVIDAGAIDDIDYTAVEALKRLYREFCEDGIAIAFAHVSPGLRSQFDIYGITDIIGSRNIYTTLSLALAHQKQASAIEMIRDLKLASDSYIVVGGAVLDMMHLRDTPNVDLVVSREVYDRFASKKHWREVTLTSGKRILVHEQYNLLKSWMGNSLTALQRDMQTIDGIPVVSTDRLIAAKRKMARRKDLADLELLRGHIKRRN
;
A
#
# COMPACT_ATOMS: atom_id res chain seq x y z
N THR A 1 -21.69 20.55 15.41
CA THR A 1 -20.45 21.06 14.78
C THR A 1 -20.68 22.15 13.75
N ASN A 2 -21.35 21.90 12.62
CA ASN A 2 -21.56 22.94 11.60
C ASN A 2 -22.43 24.11 12.10
N GLN A 3 -23.50 23.80 12.84
CA GLN A 3 -24.38 24.82 13.43
C GLN A 3 -23.69 25.63 14.54
N ASP A 4 -22.91 25.00 15.41
CA ASP A 4 -22.17 25.70 16.48
C ASP A 4 -21.13 26.68 15.93
N THR A 5 -20.44 26.28 14.86
CA THR A 5 -19.45 27.12 14.18
C THR A 5 -20.12 28.31 13.51
N ALA A 6 -21.27 28.10 12.86
CA ALA A 6 -22.06 29.17 12.28
C ALA A 6 -22.58 30.15 13.35
N ALA A 7 -23.07 29.64 14.49
CA ALA A 7 -23.54 30.46 15.61
C ALA A 7 -22.40 31.31 16.22
N LEU A 8 -21.21 30.73 16.42
CA LEU A 8 -20.03 31.47 16.86
C LEU A 8 -19.60 32.54 15.84
N GLY A 9 -19.70 32.24 14.54
CA GLY A 9 -19.44 33.21 13.47
C GLY A 9 -20.39 34.41 13.54
N ILE A 10 -21.70 34.17 13.62
CA ILE A 10 -22.72 35.22 13.76
C ILE A 10 -22.49 36.03 15.05
N ALA A 11 -22.19 35.37 16.17
CA ALA A 11 -21.91 36.04 17.43
C ALA A 11 -20.67 36.96 17.35
N ASN A 12 -19.61 36.53 16.65
CA ASN A 12 -18.43 37.35 16.45
C ASN A 12 -18.67 38.53 15.50
N ILE A 13 -19.48 38.36 14.44
CA ILE A 13 -19.90 39.47 13.57
C ILE A 13 -20.69 40.50 14.37
N ALA A 14 -21.66 40.06 15.16
CA ALA A 14 -22.42 40.93 16.04
C ALA A 14 -21.49 41.67 17.02
N SER A 15 -20.57 40.95 17.69
CA SER A 15 -19.59 41.55 18.61
C SER A 15 -18.76 42.64 17.92
N ALA A 16 -18.24 42.37 16.73
CA ALA A 16 -17.41 43.32 15.98
C ALA A 16 -18.17 44.61 15.62
N LEU A 17 -19.46 44.53 15.27
CA LEU A 17 -20.31 45.70 14.99
C LEU A 17 -20.48 46.62 16.20
N PHE A 18 -20.37 46.08 17.41
CA PHE A 18 -20.46 46.82 18.68
C PHE A 18 -19.08 47.09 19.30
N HIS A 19 -17.98 47.00 18.54
CA HIS A 19 -16.59 47.14 19.03
C HIS A 19 -16.22 46.16 20.16
N GLY A 20 -16.88 45.01 20.20
CA GLY A 20 -16.62 43.95 21.17
C GLY A 20 -15.40 43.09 20.80
N TYR A 21 -14.86 42.41 21.81
CA TYR A 21 -13.79 41.42 21.63
C TYR A 21 -14.33 40.12 21.02
N THR A 22 -13.43 39.21 20.63
CA THR A 22 -13.81 37.91 20.07
C THR A 22 -14.59 37.08 21.10
N VAL A 23 -15.72 36.53 20.66
CA VAL A 23 -16.60 35.68 21.46
C VAL A 23 -16.16 34.23 21.28
N SER A 24 -15.96 33.56 22.41
CA SER A 24 -15.60 32.14 22.46
C SER A 24 -16.44 31.42 23.52
N ALA A 25 -16.52 30.09 23.40
CA ALA A 25 -17.09 29.26 24.45
C ALA A 25 -16.22 29.32 25.71
N SER A 26 -16.85 29.34 26.88
CA SER A 26 -16.14 29.41 28.17
C SER A 26 -16.41 28.15 28.98
N PRO A 27 -15.49 27.15 28.93
CA PRO A 27 -15.66 25.90 29.67
C PRO A 27 -15.91 26.10 31.18
N PRO A 28 -15.22 27.01 31.89
CA PRO A 28 -15.50 27.24 33.31
C PRO A 28 -16.92 27.76 33.58
N ARG A 29 -17.45 28.63 32.72
CA ARG A 29 -18.83 29.16 32.87
C ARG A 29 -19.87 28.08 32.56
N SER A 30 -19.63 27.26 31.55
CA SER A 30 -20.50 26.13 31.20
C SER A 30 -20.50 25.05 32.29
N GLN A 31 -19.35 24.74 32.89
CA GLN A 31 -19.25 23.81 34.01
C GLN A 31 -19.98 24.31 35.25
N LEU A 32 -19.84 25.60 35.56
CA LEU A 32 -20.60 26.21 36.66
C LEU A 32 -22.10 26.16 36.38
N ALA A 33 -22.52 26.48 35.15
CA ALA A 33 -23.90 26.40 34.73
C ALA A 33 -24.51 25.00 34.89
N ASP A 34 -23.76 23.98 34.46
CA ASP A 34 -24.15 22.59 34.59
C ASP A 34 -24.24 22.15 36.06
N SER A 35 -23.26 22.56 36.89
CA SER A 35 -23.25 22.25 38.34
C SER A 35 -24.43 22.88 39.09
N LEU A 36 -24.97 23.99 38.59
CA LEU A 36 -26.16 24.67 39.13
C LEU A 36 -27.46 24.15 38.51
N GLY A 37 -27.39 23.12 37.65
CA GLY A 37 -28.55 22.50 37.02
C GLY A 37 -29.20 23.36 35.93
N MET A 38 -28.48 24.32 35.33
CA MET A 38 -29.04 25.17 34.28
C MET A 38 -29.19 24.40 32.96
N ARG A 39 -30.42 24.27 32.47
CA ARG A 39 -30.75 23.45 31.29
C ARG A 39 -31.28 24.24 30.07
N SER A 40 -31.32 25.56 30.16
CA SER A 40 -31.86 26.44 29.11
C SER A 40 -30.92 27.59 28.77
N GLN A 41 -30.92 28.01 27.50
CA GLN A 41 -30.17 29.18 27.01
C GLN A 41 -30.64 30.51 27.63
N LEU A 42 -31.81 30.53 28.26
CA LEU A 42 -32.30 31.66 29.06
C LEU A 42 -31.32 32.04 30.18
N SER A 43 -30.54 31.08 30.69
CA SER A 43 -29.48 31.36 31.67
C SER A 43 -28.41 32.30 31.11
N GLY A 44 -28.00 32.12 29.85
CA GLY A 44 -27.05 32.99 29.17
C GLY A 44 -27.59 34.40 28.96
N ILE A 45 -28.89 34.52 28.63
CA ILE A 45 -29.57 35.81 28.46
C ILE A 45 -29.72 36.53 29.82
N ALA A 46 -30.09 35.80 30.88
CA ALA A 46 -30.18 36.38 32.22
C ALA A 46 -28.80 36.85 32.71
N ALA A 47 -27.75 36.07 32.46
CA ALA A 47 -26.38 36.44 32.80
C ALA A 47 -25.89 37.67 32.02
N SER A 48 -26.21 37.79 30.72
CA SER A 48 -25.84 38.95 29.92
C SER A 48 -26.60 40.21 30.33
N LEU A 49 -27.89 40.10 30.67
CA LEU A 49 -28.71 41.19 31.19
C LEU A 49 -28.18 41.68 32.55
N ALA A 50 -27.87 40.74 33.46
CA ALA A 50 -27.28 41.07 34.76
C ALA A 50 -25.92 41.78 34.59
N MET A 51 -25.09 41.33 33.67
CA MET A 51 -23.82 41.98 33.33
C MET A 51 -24.04 43.40 32.77
N MET A 52 -25.04 43.59 31.90
CA MET A 52 -25.37 44.90 31.34
C MET A 52 -25.80 45.88 32.45
N VAL A 53 -26.68 45.45 33.36
CA VAL A 53 -27.10 46.26 34.52
C VAL A 53 -25.90 46.60 35.40
N LEU A 54 -25.03 45.63 35.70
CA LEU A 54 -23.83 45.85 36.52
C LEU A 54 -22.87 46.86 35.87
N ILE A 55 -22.69 46.84 34.55
CA ILE A 55 -21.80 47.78 33.86
C ILE A 55 -22.39 49.20 33.89
N ILE A 56 -23.71 49.36 33.70
CA ILE A 56 -24.36 50.68 33.67
C ILE A 56 -24.37 51.34 35.06
N PHE A 57 -24.69 50.58 36.11
CA PHE A 57 -24.90 51.14 37.46
C PHE A 57 -23.75 50.86 38.44
N GLY A 58 -22.89 49.88 38.17
CA GLY A 58 -21.86 49.39 39.10
C GLY A 58 -20.47 49.97 38.88
N GLY A 59 -20.30 50.97 38.03
CA GLY A 59 -18.97 51.55 37.71
C GLY A 59 -18.19 52.03 38.94
N THR A 60 -18.86 52.65 39.91
CA THR A 60 -18.24 53.09 41.17
C THR A 60 -17.84 51.93 42.07
N LEU A 61 -18.60 50.82 42.05
CA LEU A 61 -18.31 49.63 42.86
C LEU A 61 -17.12 48.84 42.29
N LEU A 62 -17.04 48.72 40.96
CA LEU A 62 -15.94 48.03 40.27
C LEU A 62 -14.59 48.71 40.48
N HIS A 63 -14.57 50.02 40.71
CA HIS A 63 -13.34 50.77 40.98
C HIS A 63 -12.62 50.30 42.26
N TYR A 64 -13.35 49.82 43.27
CA TYR A 64 -12.79 49.35 44.53
C TYR A 64 -12.23 47.92 44.47
N VAL A 65 -12.36 47.22 43.35
CA VAL A 65 -11.92 45.83 43.24
C VAL A 65 -10.38 45.77 43.20
N PRO A 66 -9.73 45.13 44.18
CA PRO A 66 -8.27 45.05 44.19
C PRO A 66 -7.74 44.22 43.02
N LEU A 67 -6.69 44.71 42.34
CA LEU A 67 -6.01 43.97 41.27
C LEU A 67 -5.49 42.60 41.74
N ALA A 68 -5.07 42.49 43.00
CA ALA A 68 -4.63 41.22 43.59
C ALA A 68 -5.75 40.17 43.62
N ALA A 69 -7.00 40.57 43.89
CA ALA A 69 -8.14 39.66 43.89
C ALA A 69 -8.43 39.14 42.46
N LEU A 70 -8.35 40.01 41.45
CA LEU A 70 -8.50 39.61 40.05
C LEU A 70 -7.39 38.67 39.60
N ALA A 71 -6.13 38.98 39.95
CA ALA A 71 -4.98 38.12 39.65
C ALA A 71 -5.12 36.74 40.29
N ALA A 72 -5.57 36.66 41.54
CA ALA A 72 -5.79 35.39 42.24
C ALA A 72 -6.86 34.53 41.53
N ILE A 73 -7.96 35.13 41.08
CA ILE A 73 -9.01 34.43 40.32
C ILE A 73 -8.45 33.89 39.00
N VAL A 74 -7.72 34.72 38.24
CA VAL A 74 -7.12 34.30 36.95
C VAL A 74 -6.09 33.20 37.15
N CYS A 75 -5.20 33.31 38.14
CA CYS A 75 -4.20 32.29 38.43
C CYS A 75 -4.85 30.97 38.86
N THR A 76 -5.87 31.02 39.72
CA THR A 76 -6.60 29.83 40.16
C THR A 76 -7.32 29.15 39.00
N ALA A 77 -7.93 29.93 38.11
CA ALA A 77 -8.55 29.41 36.89
C ALA A 77 -7.51 28.77 35.96
N GLY A 78 -6.34 29.41 35.77
CA GLY A 78 -5.24 28.88 34.96
C GLY A 78 -4.69 27.56 35.51
N LEU A 79 -4.44 27.47 36.82
CA LEU A 79 -3.94 26.25 37.46
C LEU A 79 -4.91 25.07 37.31
N ARG A 80 -6.23 25.32 37.36
CA ARG A 80 -7.26 24.28 37.15
C ARG A 80 -7.33 23.77 35.71
N LEU A 81 -6.80 24.52 34.73
CA LEU A 81 -6.74 24.06 33.35
C LEU A 81 -5.58 23.07 33.12
N ILE A 82 -4.58 23.05 34.01
CA ILE A 82 -3.44 22.14 33.89
C ILE A 82 -3.85 20.73 34.29
N ARG A 83 -3.82 19.83 33.30
CA ARG A 83 -4.23 18.43 33.40
C ARG A 83 -3.02 17.51 33.61
N PHE A 84 -2.47 17.55 34.82
CA PHE A 84 -1.23 16.81 35.16
C PHE A 84 -1.38 15.29 35.03
N ARG A 85 -2.56 14.74 35.34
CA ARG A 85 -2.81 13.29 35.27
C ARG A 85 -2.74 12.78 33.84
N GLU A 86 -3.29 13.54 32.90
CA GLU A 86 -3.28 13.26 31.48
C GLU A 86 -1.87 13.32 30.92
N LEU A 87 -1.07 14.31 31.34
CA LEU A 87 0.33 14.41 30.93
C LEU A 87 1.17 13.23 31.43
N HIS A 88 0.95 12.79 32.67
CA HIS A 88 1.60 11.59 33.22
C HIS A 88 1.15 10.31 32.49
N TYR A 89 -0.14 10.20 32.14
CA TYR A 89 -0.65 9.08 31.35
C TYR A 89 0.00 9.02 29.96
N LEU A 90 0.11 10.16 29.28
CA LEU A 90 0.81 10.30 28.00
C LEU A 90 2.26 9.81 28.08
N TRP A 91 2.99 10.20 29.13
CA TRP A 91 4.36 9.72 29.36
C TRP A 91 4.44 8.19 29.46
N ALA A 92 3.48 7.56 30.15
CA ALA A 92 3.48 6.12 30.37
C ALA A 92 3.08 5.30 29.13
N VAL A 93 2.25 5.85 28.25
CA VAL A 93 1.67 5.11 27.12
C VAL A 93 2.30 5.48 25.78
N HIS A 94 2.51 6.76 25.50
CA HIS A 94 3.03 7.26 24.22
C HIS A 94 4.06 8.37 24.43
N HIS A 95 5.32 7.96 24.64
CA HIS A 95 6.44 8.89 24.88
C HIS A 95 6.59 9.94 23.75
N GLU A 96 6.28 9.58 22.50
CA GLU A 96 6.36 10.49 21.37
C GLU A 96 5.30 11.60 21.42
N GLU A 97 4.06 11.27 21.77
CA GLU A 97 2.99 12.26 21.93
C GLU A 97 3.25 13.17 23.13
N PHE A 98 3.85 12.64 24.20
CA PHE A 98 4.33 13.45 25.30
C PHE A 98 5.39 14.46 24.85
N MET A 99 6.38 14.03 24.05
CA MET A 99 7.42 14.93 23.54
C MET A 99 6.82 16.04 22.65
N ILE A 100 5.84 15.71 21.81
CA ILE A 100 5.11 16.70 21.01
C ILE A 100 4.39 17.71 21.90
N ALA A 101 3.71 17.24 22.96
CA ALA A 101 3.04 18.12 23.92
C ALA A 101 4.03 19.04 24.65
N LEU A 102 5.22 18.54 25.03
CA LEU A 102 6.25 19.33 25.69
C LEU A 102 6.86 20.39 24.75
N VAL A 103 7.11 20.04 23.49
CA VAL A 103 7.56 20.98 22.47
C VAL A 103 6.51 22.06 22.23
N ALA A 104 5.24 21.69 22.09
CA ALA A 104 4.14 22.64 21.96
C ALA A 104 4.03 23.59 23.16
N LEU A 105 4.17 23.05 24.38
CA LEU A 105 4.19 23.85 25.62
C LEU A 105 5.35 24.84 25.62
N ALA A 106 6.58 24.38 25.35
CA ALA A 106 7.76 25.23 25.30
C ALA A 106 7.62 26.33 24.23
N CYS A 107 7.14 25.97 23.03
CA CYS A 107 6.89 26.94 21.97
C CYS A 107 5.83 27.97 22.35
N THR A 108 4.75 27.54 23.03
CA THR A 108 3.69 28.43 23.50
C THR A 108 4.20 29.43 24.53
N VAL A 109 5.05 28.98 25.47
CA VAL A 109 5.63 29.82 26.53
C VAL A 109 6.64 30.81 25.97
N LEU A 110 7.49 30.39 25.03
CA LEU A 110 8.60 31.19 24.51
C LEU A 110 8.19 32.13 23.35
N PHE A 111 7.32 31.66 22.47
CA PHE A 111 6.97 32.36 21.22
C PHE A 111 5.49 32.75 21.12
N GLY A 112 4.68 32.41 22.14
CA GLY A 112 3.26 32.73 22.20
C GLY A 112 2.35 31.64 21.66
N VAL A 113 1.06 31.75 22.01
CA VAL A 113 0.03 30.73 21.75
C VAL A 113 -0.17 30.45 20.27
N GLN A 114 -0.11 31.47 19.40
CA GLN A 114 -0.32 31.28 17.96
C GLN A 114 0.72 30.34 17.33
N LEU A 115 2.00 30.58 17.61
CA LEU A 115 3.09 29.73 17.11
C LEU A 115 3.10 28.37 17.79
N GLY A 116 2.81 28.32 19.10
CA GLY A 116 2.67 27.07 19.83
C GLY A 116 1.62 26.13 19.24
N ILE A 117 0.44 26.65 18.89
CA ILE A 117 -0.62 25.87 18.22
C ILE A 117 -0.15 25.39 16.85
N LEU A 118 0.47 26.25 16.04
CA LEU A 118 0.95 25.87 14.71
C LEU A 118 1.96 24.72 14.78
N VAL A 119 2.92 24.81 15.71
CA VAL A 119 3.92 23.75 15.94
C VAL A 119 3.25 22.46 16.42
N ALA A 120 2.30 22.55 17.35
CA ALA A 120 1.58 21.37 17.85
C ALA A 120 0.85 20.63 16.73
N VAL A 121 0.12 21.36 15.87
CA VAL A 121 -0.61 20.81 14.74
C VAL A 121 0.35 20.19 13.71
N ALA A 122 1.42 20.90 13.36
CA ALA A 122 2.42 20.40 12.42
C ALA A 122 3.11 19.13 12.94
N ALA A 123 3.52 19.12 14.21
CA ALA A 123 4.16 17.96 14.83
C ALA A 123 3.21 16.76 14.92
N SER A 124 1.95 16.98 15.29
CA SER A 124 0.92 15.92 15.33
C SER A 124 0.67 15.34 13.94
N LEU A 125 0.61 16.19 12.91
CA LEU A 125 0.43 15.74 11.53
C LEU A 125 1.66 14.95 11.04
N MET A 126 2.86 15.43 11.32
CA MET A 126 4.11 14.77 10.93
C MET A 126 4.25 13.40 11.58
N GLU A 127 3.91 13.29 12.86
CA GLU A 127 3.93 12.06 13.63
C GLU A 127 2.94 11.04 13.03
N ARG A 128 1.72 11.49 12.70
CA ARG A 128 0.72 10.66 12.02
C ARG A 128 1.19 10.18 10.65
N LEU A 129 1.76 11.07 9.84
CA LEU A 129 2.33 10.72 8.53
C LEU A 129 3.46 9.70 8.67
N ARG A 130 4.34 9.88 9.66
CA ARG A 130 5.46 8.96 9.91
C ARG A 130 4.97 7.54 10.21
N ARG A 131 3.92 7.40 11.03
CA ARG A 131 3.29 6.08 11.32
C ARG A 131 2.72 5.44 10.06
N GLN A 132 2.09 6.22 9.19
CA GLN A 132 1.53 5.72 7.93
C GLN A 132 2.63 5.32 6.91
N TYR A 133 3.80 5.95 6.96
CA TYR A 133 4.93 5.64 6.06
C TYR A 133 5.69 4.37 6.42
N HIS A 134 5.65 3.94 7.68
CA HIS A 134 6.34 2.75 8.16
C HIS A 134 5.36 1.83 8.89
N PRO A 135 4.36 1.29 8.19
CA PRO A 135 3.40 0.40 8.81
C PRO A 135 4.09 -0.91 9.20
N ASP A 136 3.53 -1.59 10.20
CA ASP A 136 4.01 -2.89 10.61
C ASP A 136 3.88 -3.89 9.45
N ASP A 137 4.98 -4.60 9.18
CA ASP A 137 5.06 -5.64 8.17
C ASP A 137 5.49 -6.97 8.80
N ALA A 138 5.10 -8.09 8.19
CA ALA A 138 5.51 -9.40 8.68
C ALA A 138 5.72 -10.42 7.57
N VAL A 139 6.72 -11.27 7.79
CA VAL A 139 6.89 -12.51 7.04
C VAL A 139 6.04 -13.57 7.72
N LEU A 140 4.99 -14.02 7.05
CA LEU A 140 4.05 -15.01 7.56
C LEU A 140 4.51 -16.44 7.30
N LEU A 141 5.15 -16.69 6.16
CA LEU A 141 5.69 -17.98 5.77
C LEU A 141 7.04 -17.77 5.10
N ARG A 142 8.06 -18.54 5.49
CA ARG A 142 9.34 -18.60 4.77
C ARG A 142 10.04 -19.92 5.05
N ASP A 143 10.74 -20.47 4.05
CA ASP A 143 11.53 -21.70 4.19
C ASP A 143 10.69 -22.91 4.68
N GLY A 144 9.37 -22.90 4.41
CA GLY A 144 8.42 -23.91 4.90
C GLY A 144 8.02 -23.75 6.37
N GLU A 145 8.44 -22.68 7.03
CA GLU A 145 8.10 -22.36 8.42
C GLU A 145 7.05 -21.24 8.47
N LEU A 146 5.91 -21.54 9.10
CA LEU A 146 4.83 -20.57 9.33
C LEU A 146 5.09 -19.80 10.63
N SER A 147 4.91 -18.49 10.60
CA SER A 147 5.00 -17.66 11.79
C SER A 147 3.81 -17.93 12.72
N SER A 148 4.02 -17.77 14.02
CA SER A 148 2.94 -17.95 15.01
C SER A 148 1.75 -17.00 14.77
N TRP A 149 2.01 -15.82 14.19
CA TRP A 149 0.97 -14.87 13.82
C TRP A 149 0.13 -15.33 12.62
N ALA A 150 0.69 -16.14 11.73
CA ALA A 150 0.00 -16.65 10.55
C ALA A 150 -0.78 -17.95 10.80
N ALA A 151 -0.55 -18.62 11.95
CA ALA A 151 -1.16 -19.91 12.27
C ALA A 151 -2.69 -19.89 12.19
N ASP A 152 -3.34 -18.84 12.70
CA ASP A 152 -4.80 -18.72 12.70
C ASP A 152 -5.38 -18.31 11.32
N ARG A 153 -4.54 -17.79 10.43
CA ARG A 153 -4.95 -17.37 9.07
C ARG A 153 -5.00 -18.53 8.08
N VAL A 154 -4.31 -19.62 8.37
CA VAL A 154 -4.32 -20.85 7.57
C VAL A 154 -5.25 -21.85 8.26
N LYS A 155 -6.53 -21.84 7.88
CA LYS A 155 -7.58 -22.65 8.53
C LYS A 155 -7.48 -24.14 8.20
N ASP A 156 -6.93 -24.47 7.04
CA ASP A 156 -6.82 -25.84 6.56
C ASP A 156 -5.46 -26.41 6.92
N LYS A 157 -5.41 -27.69 7.34
CA LYS A 157 -4.14 -28.38 7.52
C LYS A 157 -3.48 -28.54 6.15
N ILE A 158 -2.46 -27.73 5.90
CA ILE A 158 -1.56 -27.92 4.76
C ILE A 158 -0.51 -28.93 5.20
N ASP A 159 -0.54 -30.14 4.65
CA ASP A 159 0.31 -31.27 5.06
C ASP A 159 1.81 -30.94 4.99
N SER A 160 2.21 -30.12 4.02
CA SER A 160 3.58 -29.60 3.91
C SER A 160 3.58 -28.21 3.29
N LEU A 161 4.14 -27.24 3.99
CA LEU A 161 4.29 -25.89 3.46
C LEU A 161 5.46 -25.83 2.46
N PRO A 162 5.29 -25.19 1.29
CA PRO A 162 6.35 -25.12 0.29
C PRO A 162 7.56 -24.32 0.81
N LYS A 163 8.77 -24.81 0.54
CA LYS A 163 10.02 -24.16 0.97
C LYS A 163 10.44 -22.99 0.08
N ASP A 164 9.92 -22.97 -1.15
CA ASP A 164 10.17 -21.97 -2.18
C ASP A 164 9.11 -20.85 -2.19
N THR A 165 8.17 -20.90 -1.25
CA THR A 165 7.13 -19.87 -1.09
C THR A 165 7.43 -18.93 0.07
N LEU A 166 7.28 -17.63 -0.19
CA LEU A 166 7.31 -16.56 0.80
C LEU A 166 5.92 -15.94 0.93
N VAL A 167 5.35 -15.90 2.13
CA VAL A 167 4.13 -15.11 2.39
C VAL A 167 4.53 -13.86 3.17
N TYR A 168 4.15 -12.70 2.64
CA TYR A 168 4.47 -11.40 3.23
C TYR A 168 3.20 -10.58 3.44
N ALA A 169 2.99 -10.12 4.66
CA ALA A 169 1.89 -9.23 5.04
C ALA A 169 2.40 -7.81 5.22
N PHE A 170 1.60 -6.86 4.75
CA PHE A 170 1.84 -5.43 4.93
C PHE A 170 0.62 -4.81 5.59
N GLY A 171 0.83 -4.09 6.70
CA GLY A 171 -0.23 -3.69 7.61
C GLY A 171 -1.06 -2.47 7.21
N GLU A 172 -0.91 -1.95 5.99
CA GLU A 172 -1.58 -0.71 5.55
C GLU A 172 -1.77 -0.69 4.03
N SER A 173 -2.68 0.15 3.55
CA SER A 173 -2.86 0.46 2.12
C SER A 173 -1.58 1.00 1.46
N LEU A 174 -1.46 0.80 0.14
CA LEU A 174 -0.25 1.12 -0.62
C LEU A 174 -0.39 2.47 -1.34
N PHE A 175 0.48 3.42 -1.02
CA PHE A 175 0.48 4.77 -1.60
C PHE A 175 1.89 5.19 -2.02
N PHE A 176 1.99 6.33 -2.69
CA PHE A 176 3.25 6.81 -3.26
C PHE A 176 4.39 6.90 -2.23
N GLU A 177 4.08 7.15 -0.96
CA GLU A 177 5.11 7.30 0.07
C GLU A 177 5.65 5.98 0.61
N ASN A 178 4.79 4.97 0.82
CA ASN A 178 5.20 3.73 1.48
C ASN A 178 5.55 2.60 0.49
N ILE A 179 5.26 2.74 -0.80
CA ILE A 179 5.49 1.66 -1.79
C ILE A 179 6.97 1.28 -1.93
N ASN A 180 7.88 2.26 -1.81
CA ASN A 180 9.32 1.98 -1.85
C ASN A 180 9.78 1.20 -0.61
N TYR A 181 9.26 1.58 0.57
CA TYR A 181 9.50 0.87 1.81
C TYR A 181 9.02 -0.58 1.73
N PHE A 182 7.78 -0.80 1.24
CA PHE A 182 7.22 -2.11 0.95
C PHE A 182 8.14 -2.93 0.04
N ALA A 183 8.52 -2.37 -1.11
CA ALA A 183 9.33 -3.07 -2.10
C ALA A 183 10.73 -3.44 -1.57
N GLU A 184 11.37 -2.55 -0.81
CA GLU A 184 12.65 -2.87 -0.17
C GLU A 184 12.53 -3.95 0.90
N ARG A 185 11.51 -3.89 1.76
CA ARG A 185 11.26 -4.90 2.80
C ARG A 185 10.98 -6.26 2.18
N LEU A 186 10.17 -6.32 1.13
CA LEU A 186 9.88 -7.55 0.40
C LEU A 186 11.14 -8.13 -0.24
N ARG A 187 11.97 -7.31 -0.91
CA ARG A 187 13.28 -7.75 -1.44
C ARG A 187 14.19 -8.30 -0.34
N ARG A 188 14.27 -7.62 0.81
CA ARG A 188 15.04 -8.08 1.98
C ARG A 188 14.50 -9.40 2.53
N ALA A 189 13.18 -9.59 2.55
CA ALA A 189 12.56 -10.83 3.00
C ALA A 189 12.93 -12.02 2.09
N ILE A 190 12.88 -11.82 0.76
CA ILE A 190 13.31 -12.80 -0.24
C ILE A 190 14.80 -13.13 -0.09
N HIS A 191 15.66 -12.10 0.04
CA HIS A 191 17.11 -12.30 0.13
C HIS A 191 17.54 -13.06 1.40
N ARG A 192 16.76 -12.98 2.48
CA ARG A 192 17.01 -13.67 3.75
C ARG A 192 16.53 -15.12 3.78
N ALA A 193 15.82 -15.58 2.75
CA ALA A 193 15.39 -16.99 2.67
C ALA A 193 16.60 -17.91 2.48
N LYS A 194 16.57 -19.08 3.13
CA LYS A 194 17.60 -20.12 2.98
C LYS A 194 17.45 -20.84 1.65
N HIS A 195 16.21 -21.03 1.21
CA HIS A 195 15.88 -21.64 -0.06
C HIS A 195 15.56 -20.57 -1.12
N PRO A 196 15.84 -20.81 -2.41
CA PRO A 196 15.43 -19.92 -3.48
C PRO A 196 13.90 -19.76 -3.48
N VAL A 197 13.44 -18.51 -3.33
CA VAL A 197 12.01 -18.18 -3.42
C VAL A 197 11.62 -18.11 -4.89
N THR A 198 10.61 -18.88 -5.28
CA THR A 198 10.03 -18.91 -6.63
C THR A 198 8.58 -18.39 -6.63
N TYR A 199 7.95 -18.32 -5.46
CA TYR A 199 6.58 -17.87 -5.30
C TYR A 199 6.44 -16.92 -4.11
N VAL A 200 5.84 -15.76 -4.34
CA VAL A 200 5.60 -14.74 -3.32
C VAL A 200 4.10 -14.48 -3.24
N VAL A 201 3.52 -14.71 -2.06
CA VAL A 201 2.13 -14.37 -1.76
C VAL A 201 2.12 -13.12 -0.89
N ILE A 202 1.49 -12.06 -1.39
CA ILE A 202 1.24 -10.84 -0.62
C ILE A 202 -0.11 -10.99 0.07
N ASP A 203 -0.11 -11.02 1.40
CA ASP A 203 -1.33 -11.00 2.21
C ASP A 203 -1.88 -9.56 2.22
N ALA A 204 -2.94 -9.35 1.43
CA ALA A 204 -3.58 -8.05 1.24
C ALA A 204 -4.69 -7.78 2.27
N GLY A 205 -4.78 -8.57 3.35
CA GLY A 205 -5.86 -8.43 4.34
C GLY A 205 -5.92 -7.08 5.05
N ALA A 206 -4.86 -6.28 5.02
CA ALA A 206 -4.81 -4.91 5.52
C ALA A 206 -4.59 -3.85 4.42
N ILE A 207 -4.59 -4.27 3.15
CA ILE A 207 -4.46 -3.38 2.00
C ILE A 207 -5.88 -3.15 1.46
N ASP A 208 -6.47 -2.00 1.77
CA ASP A 208 -7.84 -1.66 1.34
C ASP A 208 -7.87 -0.72 0.14
N ASP A 209 -6.79 0.00 -0.11
CA ASP A 209 -6.67 1.00 -1.18
C ASP A 209 -5.27 0.98 -1.80
N ILE A 210 -5.18 1.41 -3.06
CA ILE A 210 -3.92 1.61 -3.77
C ILE A 210 -3.97 2.82 -4.70
N ASP A 211 -3.01 3.74 -4.57
CA ASP A 211 -2.91 4.88 -5.50
C ASP A 211 -2.18 4.53 -6.80
N TYR A 212 -2.31 5.43 -7.77
CA TYR A 212 -1.69 5.28 -9.09
C TYR A 212 -0.16 5.11 -9.05
N THR A 213 0.54 5.83 -8.16
CA THR A 213 2.00 5.77 -8.09
C THR A 213 2.44 4.43 -7.52
N ALA A 214 1.76 3.96 -6.49
CA ALA A 214 1.97 2.65 -5.89
C ALA A 214 1.70 1.53 -6.87
N VAL A 215 0.62 1.62 -7.67
CA VAL A 215 0.33 0.70 -8.78
C VAL A 215 1.53 0.61 -9.73
N GLU A 216 2.02 1.75 -10.23
CA GLU A 216 3.11 1.74 -11.23
C GLU A 216 4.42 1.18 -10.66
N ALA A 217 4.72 1.47 -9.40
CA ALA A 217 5.84 0.86 -8.70
C ALA A 217 5.64 -0.64 -8.49
N LEU A 218 4.43 -1.09 -8.13
CA LEU A 218 4.10 -2.51 -7.98
C LEU A 218 4.21 -3.27 -9.31
N LYS A 219 3.79 -2.67 -10.43
CA LYS A 219 3.97 -3.24 -11.78
C LYS A 219 5.44 -3.37 -12.17
N ARG A 220 6.30 -2.45 -11.74
CA ARG A 220 7.75 -2.55 -11.93
C ARG A 220 8.33 -3.68 -11.08
N LEU A 221 7.93 -3.75 -9.82
CA LEU A 221 8.34 -4.81 -8.89
C LEU A 221 7.93 -6.20 -9.39
N TYR A 222 6.70 -6.35 -9.89
CA TYR A 222 6.24 -7.59 -10.52
C TYR A 222 7.11 -8.01 -11.69
N ARG A 223 7.43 -7.07 -12.59
CA ARG A 223 8.29 -7.35 -13.75
C ARG A 223 9.69 -7.76 -13.33
N GLU A 224 10.28 -7.07 -12.36
CA GLU A 224 11.58 -7.42 -11.77
C GLU A 224 11.58 -8.85 -11.22
N PHE A 225 10.57 -9.20 -10.42
CA PHE A 225 10.46 -10.53 -9.81
C PHE A 225 10.20 -11.62 -10.85
N CYS A 226 9.35 -11.35 -11.84
CA CYS A 226 9.14 -12.24 -12.98
C CYS A 226 10.44 -12.43 -13.81
N GLU A 227 11.24 -11.37 -13.95
CA GLU A 227 12.58 -11.43 -14.54
C GLU A 227 13.56 -12.27 -13.71
N ASP A 228 13.33 -12.43 -12.40
CA ASP A 228 14.05 -13.34 -11.52
C ASP A 228 13.41 -14.74 -11.40
N GLY A 229 12.28 -14.97 -12.08
CA GLY A 229 11.58 -16.26 -12.08
C GLY A 229 10.71 -16.46 -10.84
N ILE A 230 10.41 -15.37 -10.14
CA ILE A 230 9.55 -15.33 -8.96
C ILE A 230 8.15 -14.92 -9.42
N ALA A 231 7.18 -15.79 -9.17
CA ALA A 231 5.76 -15.51 -9.36
C ALA A 231 5.19 -14.76 -8.17
N ILE A 232 4.31 -13.78 -8.42
CA ILE A 232 3.62 -13.02 -7.36
C ILE A 232 2.13 -13.35 -7.39
N ALA A 233 1.57 -13.59 -6.21
CA ALA A 233 0.15 -13.72 -5.97
C ALA A 233 -0.31 -12.85 -4.80
N PHE A 234 -1.62 -12.63 -4.72
CA PHE A 234 -2.26 -11.88 -3.64
C PHE A 234 -3.30 -12.74 -2.94
N ALA A 235 -3.30 -12.73 -1.62
CA ALA A 235 -4.31 -13.36 -0.77
C ALA A 235 -5.15 -12.30 -0.04
N HIS A 236 -6.36 -12.65 0.39
CA HIS A 236 -7.28 -11.75 1.10
C HIS A 236 -7.59 -10.43 0.37
N VAL A 237 -7.62 -10.45 -0.95
CA VAL A 237 -7.95 -9.24 -1.72
C VAL A 237 -9.44 -8.91 -1.55
N SER A 238 -9.73 -7.73 -0.99
CA SER A 238 -11.10 -7.24 -0.83
C SER A 238 -11.75 -6.95 -2.20
N PRO A 239 -13.09 -6.96 -2.32
CA PRO A 239 -13.76 -6.61 -3.58
C PRO A 239 -13.42 -5.20 -4.08
N GLY A 240 -13.21 -4.25 -3.16
CA GLY A 240 -12.78 -2.88 -3.47
C GLY A 240 -11.39 -2.86 -4.09
N LEU A 241 -10.42 -3.50 -3.43
CA LEU A 241 -9.05 -3.61 -3.94
C LEU A 241 -9.01 -4.36 -5.28
N ARG A 242 -9.81 -5.41 -5.44
CA ARG A 242 -9.91 -6.15 -6.72
C ARG A 242 -10.40 -5.25 -7.85
N SER A 243 -11.43 -4.44 -7.60
CA SER A 243 -11.94 -3.49 -8.61
C SER A 243 -10.85 -2.49 -9.01
N GLN A 244 -10.06 -2.01 -8.06
CA GLN A 244 -8.92 -1.13 -8.34
C GLN A 244 -7.85 -1.84 -9.17
N PHE A 245 -7.51 -3.09 -8.84
CA PHE A 245 -6.55 -3.88 -9.61
C PHE A 245 -6.98 -4.05 -11.08
N ASP A 246 -8.28 -4.27 -11.31
CA ASP A 246 -8.83 -4.39 -12.66
C ASP A 246 -8.76 -3.05 -13.43
N ILE A 247 -9.16 -1.95 -12.79
CA ILE A 247 -9.09 -0.60 -13.37
C ILE A 247 -7.64 -0.23 -13.73
N TYR A 248 -6.73 -0.40 -12.78
CA TYR A 248 -5.33 -0.05 -12.92
C TYR A 248 -4.53 -1.03 -13.79
N GLY A 249 -5.11 -2.18 -14.17
CA GLY A 249 -4.47 -3.20 -15.02
C GLY A 249 -3.42 -4.03 -14.29
N ILE A 250 -3.52 -4.15 -12.97
CA ILE A 250 -2.72 -5.05 -12.15
C ILE A 250 -3.14 -6.50 -12.42
N THR A 251 -4.46 -6.75 -12.51
CA THR A 251 -5.00 -8.08 -12.82
C THR A 251 -4.50 -8.60 -14.17
N ASP A 252 -4.38 -7.73 -15.18
CA ASP A 252 -3.84 -8.10 -16.50
C ASP A 252 -2.36 -8.56 -16.43
N ILE A 253 -1.61 -8.13 -15.43
CA ILE A 253 -0.17 -8.39 -15.29
C ILE A 253 0.07 -9.64 -14.42
N ILE A 254 -0.59 -9.70 -13.26
CA ILE A 254 -0.46 -10.80 -12.29
C ILE A 254 -1.28 -12.02 -12.74
N GLY A 255 -2.37 -11.80 -13.47
CA GLY A 255 -3.35 -12.83 -13.80
C GLY A 255 -4.40 -12.98 -12.71
N SER A 256 -5.66 -13.04 -13.13
CA SER A 256 -6.81 -13.27 -12.25
C SER A 256 -6.70 -14.54 -11.41
N ARG A 257 -5.95 -15.55 -11.90
CA ARG A 257 -5.70 -16.84 -11.23
C ARG A 257 -4.77 -16.72 -10.02
N ASN A 258 -3.97 -15.66 -9.93
CA ASN A 258 -3.05 -15.38 -8.83
C ASN A 258 -3.63 -14.41 -7.79
N ILE A 259 -4.93 -14.16 -7.82
CA ILE A 259 -5.64 -13.29 -6.87
C ILE A 259 -6.67 -14.13 -6.12
N TYR A 260 -6.42 -14.35 -4.84
CA TYR A 260 -7.18 -15.25 -3.98
C TYR A 260 -7.92 -14.50 -2.87
N THR A 261 -9.06 -15.06 -2.46
CA THR A 261 -9.86 -14.54 -1.34
C THR A 261 -9.34 -14.99 0.02
N THR A 262 -8.54 -16.06 0.08
CA THR A 262 -7.99 -16.60 1.33
C THR A 262 -6.52 -17.00 1.16
N LEU A 263 -5.78 -17.01 2.26
CA LEU A 263 -4.40 -17.47 2.27
C LEU A 263 -4.27 -18.97 2.00
N SER A 264 -5.20 -19.80 2.51
CA SER A 264 -5.21 -21.25 2.21
C SER A 264 -5.26 -21.51 0.71
N LEU A 265 -6.10 -20.78 -0.05
CA LEU A 265 -6.21 -20.96 -1.51
C LEU A 265 -4.91 -20.58 -2.24
N ALA A 266 -4.26 -19.51 -1.80
CA ALA A 266 -2.98 -19.09 -2.36
C ALA A 266 -1.87 -20.12 -2.10
N LEU A 267 -1.87 -20.74 -0.91
CA LEU A 267 -0.88 -21.75 -0.54
C LEU A 267 -1.17 -23.13 -1.13
N ALA A 268 -2.45 -23.47 -1.34
CA ALA A 268 -2.85 -24.73 -1.95
C ALA A 268 -2.65 -24.75 -3.47
N HIS A 269 -2.46 -23.59 -4.11
CA HIS A 269 -2.21 -23.51 -5.54
C HIS A 269 -0.77 -23.94 -5.87
N GLN A 270 -0.58 -25.25 -6.01
CA GLN A 270 0.75 -25.83 -6.16
C GLN A 270 1.24 -25.92 -7.61
N LYS A 271 0.45 -25.52 -8.61
CA LYS A 271 0.88 -25.43 -10.01
C LYS A 271 0.15 -24.32 -10.74
N GLN A 272 0.92 -23.36 -11.26
CA GLN A 272 0.48 -22.54 -12.38
C GLN A 272 -0.06 -23.45 -13.48
N ALA A 273 -1.08 -23.00 -14.21
CA ALA A 273 -1.49 -23.72 -15.42
C ALA A 273 -0.25 -23.91 -16.29
N SER A 274 -0.03 -25.13 -16.78
CA SER A 274 1.17 -25.39 -17.57
C SER A 274 1.21 -24.42 -18.74
N ALA A 275 2.40 -23.97 -19.13
CA ALA A 275 2.54 -23.06 -20.27
C ALA A 275 1.80 -23.61 -21.50
N ILE A 276 1.75 -24.92 -21.66
CA ILE A 276 1.00 -25.64 -22.69
C ILE A 276 -0.50 -25.32 -22.65
N GLU A 277 -1.13 -25.43 -21.48
CA GLU A 277 -2.56 -25.11 -21.31
C GLU A 277 -2.84 -23.64 -21.62
N MET A 278 -2.01 -22.74 -21.09
CA MET A 278 -2.12 -21.30 -21.36
C MET A 278 -2.02 -21.00 -22.87
N ILE A 279 -1.05 -21.58 -23.56
CA ILE A 279 -0.86 -21.35 -25.00
C ILE A 279 -2.04 -21.89 -25.81
N ARG A 280 -2.59 -23.06 -25.44
CA ARG A 280 -3.75 -23.66 -26.11
C ARG A 280 -5.00 -22.80 -25.95
N ASP A 281 -5.18 -22.12 -24.83
CA ASP A 281 -6.30 -21.19 -24.60
C ASP A 281 -6.33 -20.03 -25.59
N LEU A 282 -5.18 -19.59 -26.12
CA LEU A 282 -5.09 -18.51 -27.11
C LEU A 282 -5.61 -18.90 -28.51
N LYS A 283 -5.74 -20.21 -28.80
CA LYS A 283 -6.23 -20.75 -30.08
C LYS A 283 -5.52 -20.13 -31.31
N LEU A 284 -4.19 -20.05 -31.26
CA LEU A 284 -3.37 -19.52 -32.36
C LEU A 284 -3.00 -20.62 -33.36
N ALA A 285 -2.87 -20.25 -34.64
CA ALA A 285 -2.33 -21.14 -35.66
C ALA A 285 -0.81 -21.33 -35.45
N SER A 286 -0.29 -22.55 -35.58
CA SER A 286 1.10 -22.90 -35.24
C SER A 286 2.16 -22.19 -36.09
N ASP A 287 1.81 -21.61 -37.24
CA ASP A 287 2.69 -20.80 -38.09
C ASP A 287 2.69 -19.31 -37.70
N SER A 288 1.76 -18.89 -36.85
CA SER A 288 1.56 -17.48 -36.48
C SER A 288 2.27 -17.04 -35.21
N TYR A 289 2.94 -17.97 -34.50
CA TYR A 289 3.67 -17.69 -33.27
C TYR A 289 4.83 -18.66 -33.02
N ILE A 290 5.68 -18.31 -32.06
CA ILE A 290 6.68 -19.21 -31.47
C ILE A 290 6.85 -18.87 -29.99
N VAL A 291 6.92 -19.90 -29.13
CA VAL A 291 7.14 -19.75 -27.70
C VAL A 291 8.62 -19.50 -27.43
N VAL A 292 8.91 -18.54 -26.57
CA VAL A 292 10.28 -18.15 -26.19
C VAL A 292 10.40 -18.00 -24.66
N GLY A 293 11.62 -17.81 -24.17
CA GLY A 293 11.86 -17.44 -22.77
C GLY A 293 11.62 -18.59 -21.78
N GLY A 294 11.10 -18.24 -20.60
CA GLY A 294 10.91 -19.17 -19.48
C GLY A 294 9.88 -20.27 -19.75
N ALA A 295 8.86 -19.98 -20.55
CA ALA A 295 7.81 -20.95 -20.90
C ALA A 295 8.33 -22.20 -21.60
N VAL A 296 9.45 -22.11 -22.32
CA VAL A 296 10.06 -23.29 -22.94
C VAL A 296 10.59 -24.27 -21.89
N LEU A 297 11.09 -23.77 -20.75
CA LEU A 297 11.56 -24.62 -19.65
C LEU A 297 10.39 -25.30 -18.92
N ASP A 298 9.28 -24.59 -18.77
CA ASP A 298 8.03 -25.11 -18.20
C ASP A 298 7.49 -26.26 -19.05
N MET A 299 7.42 -26.05 -20.37
CA MET A 299 7.02 -27.07 -21.34
C MET A 299 7.97 -28.28 -21.37
N MET A 300 9.24 -28.11 -21.00
CA MET A 300 10.21 -29.21 -20.86
C MET A 300 10.16 -29.89 -19.48
N HIS A 301 9.24 -29.49 -18.60
CA HIS A 301 9.14 -29.93 -17.21
C HIS A 301 10.43 -29.69 -16.40
N LEU A 302 11.14 -28.61 -16.71
CA LEU A 302 12.39 -28.25 -16.02
C LEU A 302 12.15 -27.24 -14.90
N ARG A 303 11.24 -26.29 -15.09
CA ARG A 303 10.91 -25.23 -14.11
C ARG A 303 9.61 -24.53 -14.49
N ASP A 304 8.77 -24.21 -13.52
CA ASP A 304 7.53 -23.47 -13.76
C ASP A 304 7.79 -22.02 -14.24
N THR A 305 6.86 -21.48 -15.04
CA THR A 305 6.96 -20.12 -15.58
C THR A 305 5.84 -19.20 -15.08
N PRO A 306 6.15 -18.00 -14.53
CA PRO A 306 5.13 -17.05 -14.11
C PRO A 306 4.30 -16.47 -15.26
N ASN A 307 4.80 -16.58 -16.49
CA ASN A 307 4.24 -15.96 -17.69
C ASN A 307 4.66 -16.72 -18.96
N VAL A 308 3.90 -16.50 -20.03
CA VAL A 308 4.19 -17.06 -21.35
C VAL A 308 4.63 -15.95 -22.30
N ASP A 309 5.87 -16.06 -22.80
CA ASP A 309 6.40 -15.15 -23.81
C ASP A 309 6.23 -15.75 -25.22
N LEU A 310 5.53 -15.05 -26.10
CA LEU A 310 5.22 -15.47 -27.47
C LEU A 310 5.72 -14.42 -28.45
N VAL A 311 6.58 -14.81 -29.39
CA VAL A 311 6.80 -13.97 -30.58
C VAL A 311 5.70 -14.30 -31.58
N VAL A 312 4.95 -13.29 -32.01
CA VAL A 312 3.77 -13.47 -32.87
C VAL A 312 3.91 -12.74 -34.20
N SER A 313 3.12 -13.16 -35.20
CA SER A 313 3.03 -12.45 -36.46
C SER A 313 2.43 -11.06 -36.26
N ARG A 314 2.68 -10.14 -37.22
CA ARG A 314 2.14 -8.79 -37.15
C ARG A 314 0.60 -8.79 -37.10
N GLU A 315 -0.03 -9.66 -37.88
CA GLU A 315 -1.48 -9.84 -37.90
C GLU A 315 -2.03 -10.28 -36.54
N VAL A 316 -1.37 -11.23 -35.88
CA VAL A 316 -1.76 -11.67 -34.53
C VAL A 316 -1.55 -10.54 -33.53
N TYR A 317 -0.41 -9.85 -33.56
CA TYR A 317 -0.15 -8.71 -32.68
C TYR A 317 -1.23 -7.64 -32.82
N ASP A 318 -1.53 -7.20 -34.04
CA ASP A 318 -2.51 -6.14 -34.32
C ASP A 318 -3.94 -6.61 -33.96
N ARG A 319 -4.27 -7.90 -34.16
CA ARG A 319 -5.54 -8.50 -33.74
C ARG A 319 -5.73 -8.48 -32.23
N PHE A 320 -4.69 -8.71 -31.45
CA PHE A 320 -4.78 -8.63 -29.99
C PHE A 320 -4.69 -7.19 -29.49
N ALA A 321 -3.90 -6.32 -30.13
CA ALA A 321 -3.83 -4.90 -29.80
C ALA A 321 -5.18 -4.18 -29.90
N SER A 322 -6.07 -4.63 -30.79
CA SER A 322 -7.42 -4.07 -30.92
C SER A 322 -8.42 -4.54 -29.85
N LYS A 323 -8.07 -5.57 -29.06
CA LYS A 323 -8.94 -6.06 -27.99
C LYS A 323 -8.81 -5.19 -26.76
N LYS A 324 -9.95 -4.82 -26.17
CA LYS A 324 -10.04 -3.93 -24.99
C LYS A 324 -9.21 -4.37 -23.78
N HIS A 325 -8.98 -5.67 -23.60
CA HIS A 325 -8.28 -6.23 -22.44
C HIS A 325 -6.77 -6.36 -22.62
N TRP A 326 -6.24 -6.12 -23.82
CA TRP A 326 -4.81 -6.18 -24.09
C TRP A 326 -4.20 -4.79 -24.05
N ARG A 327 -3.09 -4.63 -23.32
CA ARG A 327 -2.43 -3.34 -23.15
C ARG A 327 -1.01 -3.40 -23.73
N GLU A 328 -0.62 -2.35 -24.47
CA GLU A 328 0.77 -2.20 -24.91
C GLU A 328 1.60 -1.60 -23.77
N VAL A 329 2.68 -2.29 -23.39
CA VAL A 329 3.59 -1.89 -22.32
C VAL A 329 4.99 -1.76 -22.88
N THR A 330 5.70 -0.71 -22.46
CA THR A 330 7.12 -0.52 -22.77
C THR A 330 7.98 -1.12 -21.65
N LEU A 331 8.81 -2.09 -22.00
CA LEU A 331 9.80 -2.69 -21.11
C LEU A 331 10.95 -1.71 -20.83
N THR A 332 11.70 -1.95 -19.76
CA THR A 332 12.88 -1.16 -19.38
C THR A 332 13.93 -1.11 -20.49
N SER A 333 13.95 -2.13 -21.35
CA SER A 333 14.79 -2.19 -22.55
C SER A 333 14.32 -1.28 -23.71
N GLY A 334 13.26 -0.48 -23.52
CA GLY A 334 12.61 0.33 -24.56
C GLY A 334 11.72 -0.45 -25.53
N LYS A 335 11.57 -1.76 -25.33
CA LYS A 335 10.82 -2.63 -26.23
C LYS A 335 9.33 -2.64 -25.88
N ARG A 336 8.47 -2.46 -26.88
CA ARG A 336 7.01 -2.55 -26.73
C ARG A 336 6.51 -3.99 -26.88
N ILE A 337 5.65 -4.42 -25.96
CA ILE A 337 5.00 -5.72 -25.94
C ILE A 337 3.51 -5.55 -25.61
N LEU A 338 2.67 -6.50 -26.01
CA LEU A 338 1.28 -6.58 -25.51
C LEU A 338 1.21 -7.54 -24.33
N VAL A 339 0.44 -7.16 -23.31
CA VAL A 339 0.27 -7.93 -22.07
C VAL A 339 -1.22 -8.11 -21.76
N HIS A 340 -1.60 -9.32 -21.34
CA HIS A 340 -2.91 -9.65 -20.78
C HIS A 340 -2.85 -11.00 -20.04
N GLU A 341 -3.41 -11.13 -18.84
CA GLU A 341 -3.55 -12.38 -18.06
C GLU A 341 -2.31 -13.31 -18.14
N GLN A 342 -1.12 -12.78 -17.84
CA GLN A 342 0.19 -13.47 -17.88
C GLN A 342 0.73 -13.84 -19.28
N TYR A 343 0.06 -13.45 -20.36
CA TYR A 343 0.55 -13.56 -21.74
C TYR A 343 1.35 -12.32 -22.13
N ASN A 344 2.54 -12.53 -22.69
CA ASN A 344 3.34 -11.49 -23.30
C ASN A 344 3.48 -11.77 -24.80
N LEU A 345 2.93 -10.88 -25.65
CA LEU A 345 3.13 -10.96 -27.09
C LEU A 345 4.22 -9.97 -27.53
N LEU A 346 5.23 -10.48 -28.23
CA LEU A 346 6.38 -9.74 -28.69
C LEU A 346 6.43 -9.73 -30.24
N LYS A 347 6.89 -8.62 -30.81
CA LYS A 347 7.14 -8.52 -32.28
C LYS A 347 8.44 -9.20 -32.71
N SER A 348 9.38 -9.36 -31.78
CA SER A 348 10.70 -9.96 -32.01
C SER A 348 11.22 -10.54 -30.69
N TRP A 349 12.27 -11.36 -30.70
CA TRP A 349 12.97 -11.79 -29.49
C TRP A 349 14.47 -11.91 -29.75
N MET A 350 15.28 -11.33 -28.86
CA MET A 350 16.74 -11.24 -29.02
C MET A 350 17.20 -10.64 -30.37
N GLY A 351 16.41 -9.72 -30.95
CA GLY A 351 16.68 -9.12 -32.26
C GLY A 351 16.17 -9.91 -33.46
N ASN A 352 15.60 -11.11 -33.25
CA ASN A 352 15.11 -11.97 -34.31
C ASN A 352 13.59 -11.82 -34.50
N SER A 353 13.13 -11.79 -35.75
CA SER A 353 11.71 -11.84 -36.11
C SER A 353 11.13 -13.25 -35.97
N LEU A 354 9.80 -13.38 -36.01
CA LEU A 354 9.11 -14.68 -36.01
C LEU A 354 9.68 -15.63 -37.08
N THR A 355 9.76 -15.17 -38.33
CA THR A 355 10.26 -15.97 -39.46
C THR A 355 11.70 -16.46 -39.24
N ALA A 356 12.55 -15.63 -38.61
CA ALA A 356 13.92 -16.01 -38.31
C ALA A 356 14.02 -17.03 -37.18
N LEU A 357 13.09 -17.00 -36.22
CA LEU A 357 12.99 -17.96 -35.12
C LEU A 357 12.36 -19.30 -35.53
N GLN A 358 11.49 -19.30 -36.55
CA GLN A 358 10.83 -20.50 -37.06
C GLN A 358 11.74 -21.41 -37.91
N ARG A 359 12.85 -20.90 -38.45
CA ARG A 359 13.75 -21.67 -39.33
C ARG A 359 14.37 -22.89 -38.65
N ASP A 360 14.66 -22.79 -37.36
CA ASP A 360 15.28 -23.82 -36.54
C ASP A 360 14.38 -24.17 -35.34
N MET A 361 13.08 -23.88 -35.41
CA MET A 361 12.17 -24.17 -34.30
C MET A 361 12.07 -25.67 -34.00
N GLN A 362 11.78 -25.97 -32.75
CA GLN A 362 11.43 -27.30 -32.28
C GLN A 362 9.94 -27.34 -31.96
N THR A 363 9.38 -28.54 -31.81
CA THR A 363 8.01 -28.71 -31.34
C THR A 363 7.99 -29.47 -30.02
N ILE A 364 7.19 -29.00 -29.08
CA ILE A 364 6.87 -29.69 -27.82
C ILE A 364 5.35 -29.78 -27.75
N ASP A 365 4.79 -30.99 -27.69
CA ASP A 365 3.35 -31.25 -27.69
C ASP A 365 2.55 -30.53 -28.80
N GLY A 366 3.17 -30.46 -30.00
CA GLY A 366 2.60 -29.80 -31.19
C GLY A 366 2.70 -28.28 -31.20
N ILE A 367 3.32 -27.68 -30.18
CA ILE A 367 3.50 -26.22 -30.04
C ILE A 367 4.90 -25.82 -30.55
N PRO A 368 5.01 -24.79 -31.41
CA PRO A 368 6.28 -24.29 -31.91
C PRO A 368 7.06 -23.56 -30.80
N VAL A 369 8.27 -24.02 -30.50
CA VAL A 369 9.17 -23.43 -29.50
C VAL A 369 10.52 -23.10 -30.12
N VAL A 370 11.21 -22.09 -29.58
CA VAL A 370 12.56 -21.76 -30.03
C VAL A 370 13.54 -22.92 -29.78
N SER A 371 14.54 -23.10 -30.65
CA SER A 371 15.57 -24.13 -30.47
C SER A 371 16.27 -24.02 -29.12
N THR A 372 16.60 -25.17 -28.54
CA THR A 372 17.32 -25.25 -27.27
C THR A 372 18.65 -24.49 -27.33
N ASP A 373 19.35 -24.52 -28.47
CA ASP A 373 20.60 -23.79 -28.67
C ASP A 373 20.42 -22.27 -28.62
N ARG A 374 19.38 -21.74 -29.27
CA ARG A 374 19.05 -20.31 -29.20
C ARG A 374 18.61 -19.92 -27.80
N LEU A 375 17.87 -20.78 -27.10
CA LEU A 375 17.48 -20.54 -25.71
C LEU A 375 18.72 -20.44 -24.80
N ILE A 376 19.68 -21.35 -24.95
CA ILE A 376 20.97 -21.32 -24.23
C ILE A 376 21.76 -20.05 -24.57
N ALA A 377 21.88 -19.72 -25.85
CA ALA A 377 22.59 -18.52 -26.30
C ALA A 377 21.95 -17.24 -25.74
N ALA A 378 20.62 -17.16 -25.73
CA ALA A 378 19.88 -16.05 -25.18
C ALA A 378 20.11 -15.91 -23.67
N LYS A 379 20.02 -17.01 -22.92
CA LYS A 379 20.25 -17.03 -21.47
C LYS A 379 21.69 -16.65 -21.10
N ARG A 380 22.68 -17.13 -21.85
CA ARG A 380 24.08 -16.70 -21.69
C ARG A 380 24.27 -15.21 -21.92
N LYS A 381 23.59 -14.63 -22.91
CA LYS A 381 23.67 -13.21 -23.22
C LYS A 381 22.96 -12.33 -22.19
N MET A 382 21.84 -12.80 -21.63
CA MET A 382 21.10 -12.09 -20.59
C MET A 382 21.82 -12.15 -19.23
N ALA A 383 22.46 -13.28 -18.91
CA ALA A 383 23.32 -13.46 -17.73
C ALA A 383 22.68 -13.07 -16.38
N ARG A 384 21.35 -13.11 -16.26
CA ARG A 384 20.65 -12.89 -14.99
C ARG A 384 20.84 -14.09 -14.07
N ARG A 385 20.64 -13.91 -12.76
CA ARG A 385 20.77 -14.98 -11.76
C ARG A 385 19.91 -16.21 -12.12
N LYS A 386 18.65 -16.01 -12.55
CA LYS A 386 17.80 -17.11 -13.01
C LYS A 386 18.32 -17.79 -14.28
N ASP A 387 18.93 -17.03 -15.19
CA ASP A 387 19.38 -17.56 -16.47
C ASP A 387 20.58 -18.49 -16.28
N LEU A 388 21.41 -18.26 -15.26
CA LEU A 388 22.49 -19.18 -14.87
C LEU A 388 21.93 -20.50 -14.35
N ALA A 389 20.92 -20.48 -13.48
CA ALA A 389 20.26 -21.68 -12.99
C ALA A 389 19.56 -22.45 -14.14
N ASP A 390 18.86 -21.72 -15.02
CA ASP A 390 18.21 -22.29 -16.19
C ASP A 390 19.21 -22.94 -17.17
N LEU A 391 20.43 -22.37 -17.30
CA LEU A 391 21.50 -22.99 -18.10
C LEU A 391 21.98 -24.32 -17.53
N GLU A 392 22.02 -24.48 -16.21
CA GLU A 392 22.36 -25.76 -15.58
C GLU A 392 21.29 -26.81 -15.85
N LEU A 393 20.02 -26.44 -15.73
CA LEU A 393 18.88 -27.32 -16.05
C LEU A 393 18.91 -27.76 -17.51
N LEU A 394 19.10 -26.82 -18.44
CA LEU A 394 19.15 -27.12 -19.88
C LEU A 394 20.34 -28.03 -20.24
N ARG A 395 21.53 -27.80 -19.65
CA ARG A 395 22.69 -28.69 -19.84
C ARG A 395 22.44 -30.08 -19.31
N GLY A 396 21.81 -30.18 -18.13
CA GLY A 396 21.40 -31.45 -17.54
C GLY A 396 20.41 -32.21 -18.41
N HIS A 397 19.44 -31.52 -18.99
CA HIS A 397 18.46 -32.10 -19.91
C HIS A 397 19.10 -32.63 -21.20
N ILE A 398 19.98 -31.85 -21.84
CA ILE A 398 20.69 -32.28 -23.06
C ILE A 398 21.54 -33.53 -22.78
N LYS A 399 22.25 -33.58 -21.65
CA LYS A 399 23.06 -34.76 -21.25
C LYS A 399 22.25 -36.02 -20.99
N ARG A 400 20.96 -35.93 -20.67
CA ARG A 400 20.08 -37.11 -20.50
C ARG A 400 19.48 -37.61 -21.81
N ARG A 401 19.53 -36.77 -22.85
CA ARG A 401 18.87 -37.02 -24.14
C ARG A 401 19.84 -37.54 -25.21
N ASN A 402 21.13 -37.24 -25.06
CA ASN A 402 22.26 -37.87 -25.75
C ASN A 402 22.79 -39.03 -24.91
#